data_AF-A0A2T7CRD1-F1
#
_entry.id   AF-A0A2T7CRD1-F1
#
_cell.length_a   1.000
_cell.length_b   1.000
_cell.length_c   1.000
_cell.angle_alpha   90.00
_cell.angle_beta   90.00
_cell.angle_gamma   90.00
#
_symmetry.space_group_name_H-M   'P 1'
#
loop_
_entity.id
_entity.type
_entity.pdbx_description
1 polymer ?
#
loop_
_entity_poly.entity_id
_entity_poly.type
_entity_poly.pdbx_seq_one_letter_code
_entity_poly.pdbx_strand_id
1 'polypeptide(L)'
;MTLGTPRSPLHFYDVSLVDGFNAPVSMSPVGGGAGCGVAGCQADLNVCCPSALEVRDREGKVAGCRSACRAMGGDRYCCTGDYASPERCRPTVFAHVFKAVCPKAYSYAYDDATSLNRCKASRYLITFCPPPTYRK
;
A
#
# COMPACT_ATOMS: atom_id res chain seq x y z
N MET A 1 9.07 3.02 -4.95
CA MET A 1 9.25 3.84 -6.18
C MET A 1 10.55 3.44 -6.87
N THR A 2 10.46 3.23 -8.18
CA THR A 2 11.57 2.98 -9.10
C THR A 2 11.56 4.08 -10.15
N LEU A 3 12.63 4.87 -10.22
CA LEU A 3 12.76 5.97 -11.18
C LEU A 3 13.25 5.48 -12.54
N GLY A 4 12.95 6.26 -13.57
CA GLY A 4 13.35 5.97 -14.94
C GLY A 4 14.85 6.04 -15.15
N THR A 5 15.30 5.50 -16.27
CA THR A 5 16.70 5.51 -16.71
C THR A 5 16.79 6.13 -18.12
N PRO A 6 18.00 6.39 -18.64
CA PRO A 6 18.14 6.82 -20.05
C PRO A 6 17.54 5.83 -21.07
N ARG A 7 17.40 4.54 -20.72
CA ARG A 7 16.80 3.52 -21.58
C ARG A 7 15.27 3.50 -21.51
N SER A 8 14.68 3.99 -20.43
CA SER A 8 13.23 4.10 -20.26
C SER A 8 12.89 5.22 -19.27
N PRO A 9 12.19 6.28 -19.70
CA PRO A 9 11.87 7.40 -18.82
C PRO A 9 10.66 7.12 -17.90
N LEU A 10 10.14 5.88 -17.91
CA LEU A 10 8.98 5.51 -17.11
C LEU A 10 9.38 5.23 -15.66
N HIS A 11 8.62 5.80 -14.74
CA HIS A 11 8.74 5.52 -13.31
C HIS A 11 7.63 4.56 -12.90
N PHE A 12 7.89 3.79 -11.86
CA PHE A 12 6.94 2.90 -11.21
C PHE A 12 6.83 3.32 -9.75
N TYR A 13 5.62 3.56 -9.27
CA TYR A 13 5.40 4.03 -7.91
C TYR A 13 4.07 3.60 -7.33
N ASP A 14 4.09 3.46 -6.02
CA ASP A 14 3.06 2.85 -5.22
C ASP A 14 3.20 3.33 -3.77
N VAL A 15 2.12 3.17 -3.02
CA VAL A 15 2.14 3.14 -1.55
C VAL A 15 1.80 1.71 -1.18
N SER A 16 2.53 1.15 -0.21
CA SER A 16 2.44 -0.27 0.12
C SER A 16 2.11 -0.49 1.59
N LEU A 17 1.11 -1.34 1.82
CA LEU A 17 0.69 -1.85 3.12
C LEU A 17 1.21 -3.29 3.36
N VAL A 18 2.12 -3.78 2.51
CA VAL A 18 2.73 -5.12 2.64
C VAL A 18 3.43 -5.30 3.99
N ASP A 19 3.94 -4.20 4.56
CA ASP A 19 4.56 -4.17 5.89
C ASP A 19 3.63 -3.64 6.99
N GLY A 20 2.40 -3.26 6.64
CA GLY A 20 1.42 -2.69 7.56
C GLY A 20 1.21 -1.19 7.36
N PHE A 21 0.58 -0.58 8.36
CA PHE A 21 0.13 0.80 8.38
C PHE A 21 0.45 1.43 9.73
N ASN A 22 0.76 2.72 9.73
CA ASN A 22 0.87 3.54 10.94
C ASN A 22 0.24 4.93 10.77
N ALA A 23 0.37 5.53 9.57
CA ALA A 23 -0.21 6.83 9.26
C ALA A 23 -0.74 6.88 7.80
N PRO A 24 -1.81 7.65 7.54
CA PRO A 24 -2.27 7.88 6.18
C PRO A 24 -1.20 8.56 5.34
N VAL A 25 -1.02 8.12 4.09
CA VAL A 25 -0.05 8.69 3.16
C VAL A 25 -0.57 8.66 1.73
N SER A 26 -0.27 9.72 0.98
CA SER A 26 -0.48 9.76 -0.46
C SER A 26 0.76 10.21 -1.19
N MET A 27 0.95 9.68 -2.39
CA MET A 27 2.00 10.03 -3.32
C MET A 27 1.39 10.39 -4.67
N SER A 28 1.75 11.55 -5.21
CA SER A 28 1.28 12.02 -6.51
C SER A 28 2.43 12.64 -7.32
N PRO A 29 2.50 12.39 -8.63
CA PRO A 29 3.47 13.04 -9.50
C PRO A 29 3.09 14.50 -9.75
N VAL A 30 4.09 15.38 -9.83
CA VAL A 30 3.90 16.78 -10.26
C VAL A 30 4.41 16.93 -11.68
N GLY A 31 3.61 17.54 -12.56
CA GLY A 31 3.94 17.69 -13.97
C GLY A 31 3.95 16.36 -14.74
N GLY A 32 3.13 15.40 -14.31
CA GLY A 32 3.01 14.07 -14.91
C GLY A 32 2.12 14.05 -16.18
N GLY A 33 2.36 13.05 -17.04
CA GLY A 33 1.57 12.79 -18.25
C GLY A 33 0.50 11.69 -18.10
N ALA A 34 0.04 11.13 -19.22
CA ALA A 34 -0.91 10.01 -19.23
C ALA A 34 -0.39 8.81 -18.41
N GLY A 35 -1.28 8.17 -17.64
CA GLY A 35 -0.94 7.06 -16.73
C GLY A 35 -0.43 7.49 -15.35
N CYS A 36 -0.34 8.79 -15.08
CA CYS A 36 -0.08 9.31 -13.75
C CYS A 36 -1.34 9.27 -12.88
N GLY A 37 -1.23 8.71 -11.68
CA GLY A 37 -2.31 8.61 -10.70
C GLY A 37 -1.84 8.93 -9.29
N VAL A 38 -2.77 8.94 -8.36
CA VAL A 38 -2.47 9.04 -6.93
C VAL A 38 -2.29 7.61 -6.40
N ALA A 39 -1.12 7.31 -5.84
CA ALA A 39 -0.92 6.13 -4.99
C ALA A 39 -1.15 6.54 -3.54
N GLY A 40 -1.83 5.71 -2.73
CA GLY A 40 -2.02 6.08 -1.34
C GLY A 40 -3.04 5.31 -0.55
N CYS A 41 -2.91 5.47 0.75
CA CYS A 41 -3.86 5.06 1.77
C CYS A 41 -4.21 6.33 2.58
N GLN A 42 -5.26 7.02 2.17
CA GLN A 42 -5.66 8.31 2.76
C GLN A 42 -6.60 8.14 3.96
N ALA A 43 -7.23 6.99 4.08
CA ALA A 43 -8.07 6.64 5.21
C ALA A 43 -7.21 6.21 6.40
N ASP A 44 -7.74 6.39 7.61
CA ASP A 44 -7.11 5.83 8.81
C ASP A 44 -7.45 4.35 8.94
N LEU A 45 -6.51 3.50 8.51
CA LEU A 45 -6.66 2.05 8.57
C LEU A 45 -6.61 1.50 10.00
N ASN A 46 -6.11 2.27 10.99
CA ASN A 46 -6.11 1.86 12.39
C ASN A 46 -7.55 1.65 12.92
N VAL A 47 -8.53 2.40 12.40
CA VAL A 47 -9.96 2.29 12.80
C VAL A 47 -10.56 0.93 12.42
N CYS A 48 -10.09 0.33 11.34
CA CYS A 48 -10.57 -0.95 10.82
C CYS A 48 -9.56 -2.08 11.03
N CYS A 49 -8.54 -1.87 11.87
CA CYS A 49 -7.48 -2.86 12.06
C CYS A 49 -8.03 -4.11 12.76
N PRO A 50 -7.91 -5.31 12.17
CA PRO A 50 -8.30 -6.55 12.84
C PRO A 50 -7.49 -6.74 14.12
N SER A 51 -8.12 -7.18 15.22
CA SER A 51 -7.47 -7.26 16.54
C SER A 51 -6.19 -8.10 16.56
N ALA A 52 -6.08 -9.12 15.70
CA ALA A 52 -4.86 -9.93 15.57
C ALA A 52 -3.65 -9.17 14.99
N LEU A 53 -3.87 -7.98 14.41
CA LEU A 53 -2.89 -7.19 13.68
C LEU A 53 -2.56 -5.85 14.36
N GLU A 54 -3.30 -5.49 15.41
CA GLU A 54 -3.15 -4.20 16.08
C GLU A 54 -1.76 -4.02 16.70
N VAL A 55 -1.22 -2.81 16.55
CA VAL A 55 -0.12 -2.30 17.36
C VAL A 55 -0.71 -1.24 18.27
N ARG A 56 -0.58 -1.43 19.58
CA ARG A 56 -1.13 -0.50 20.58
C ARG A 56 -0.03 0.35 21.21
N ASP A 57 -0.35 1.61 21.50
CA ASP A 57 0.50 2.52 22.27
C ASP A 57 0.45 2.21 23.78
N ARG A 58 1.08 3.06 24.60
CA ARG A 58 1.18 2.87 26.06
C ARG A 58 -0.17 3.08 26.74
N GLU A 59 -1.04 3.85 26.12
CA GLU A 59 -2.40 4.18 26.54
C GLU A 59 -3.42 3.13 26.05
N GLY A 60 -2.97 2.11 25.32
CA GLY A 60 -3.78 1.03 24.80
C GLY A 60 -4.56 1.38 23.54
N LYS A 61 -4.31 2.52 22.89
CA LYS A 61 -4.96 2.90 21.62
C LYS A 61 -4.23 2.24 20.44
N VAL A 62 -4.97 1.93 19.38
CA VAL A 62 -4.37 1.39 18.15
C VAL A 62 -3.57 2.50 17.45
N ALA A 63 -2.25 2.33 17.41
CA ALA A 63 -1.28 3.26 16.83
C ALA A 63 -0.70 2.76 15.50
N GLY A 64 -1.01 1.53 15.11
CA GLY A 64 -0.62 0.93 13.85
C GLY A 64 -1.36 -0.38 13.61
N CYS A 65 -1.25 -0.88 12.38
CA CYS A 65 -1.81 -2.15 11.96
C CYS A 65 -0.77 -2.93 11.18
N ARG A 66 -0.28 -4.04 11.72
CA ARG A 66 0.66 -4.93 11.02
C ARG A 66 -0.02 -5.55 9.81
N SER A 67 0.74 -5.86 8.77
CA SER A 67 0.25 -6.80 7.76
C SER A 67 0.17 -8.22 8.33
N ALA A 68 -0.57 -9.10 7.65
CA ALA A 68 -0.63 -10.51 8.01
C ALA A 68 0.77 -11.17 8.06
N CYS A 69 1.66 -10.84 7.12
CA CYS A 69 3.04 -11.34 7.13
C CYS A 69 3.79 -10.87 8.38
N ARG A 70 3.68 -9.59 8.76
CA ARG A 70 4.38 -9.05 9.94
C ARG A 70 3.80 -9.53 11.26
N ALA A 71 2.53 -9.88 11.32
CA ALA A 71 1.88 -10.36 12.54
C ALA A 71 2.02 -11.88 12.73
N MET A 72 1.86 -12.66 11.65
CA MET A 72 1.72 -14.12 11.72
C MET A 72 2.86 -14.88 11.03
N GLY A 73 3.67 -14.22 10.20
CA GLY A 73 4.74 -14.87 9.42
C GLY A 73 4.19 -15.91 8.43
N GLY A 74 5.03 -16.86 8.03
CA GLY A 74 4.63 -17.99 7.19
C GLY A 74 4.49 -17.68 5.69
N ASP A 75 4.81 -18.67 4.88
CA ASP A 75 4.96 -18.52 3.43
C ASP A 75 3.69 -18.01 2.73
N ARG A 76 2.51 -18.44 3.21
CA ARG A 76 1.23 -18.01 2.64
C ARG A 76 0.94 -16.52 2.85
N TYR A 77 1.37 -15.93 3.97
CA TYR A 77 1.14 -14.51 4.25
C TYR A 77 2.25 -13.63 3.69
N CYS A 78 3.48 -14.14 3.66
CA CYS A 78 4.66 -13.43 3.19
C CYS A 78 4.99 -13.66 1.71
N CYS A 79 4.25 -14.54 1.04
CA CYS A 79 4.45 -14.90 -0.37
C CYS A 79 5.88 -15.39 -0.66
N THR A 80 6.38 -16.27 0.19
CA THR A 80 7.71 -16.89 0.10
C THR A 80 7.61 -18.38 -0.18
N GLY A 81 8.75 -19.06 -0.43
CA GLY A 81 8.79 -20.50 -0.66
C GLY A 81 7.85 -20.94 -1.79
N ASP A 82 6.98 -21.91 -1.51
CA ASP A 82 6.00 -22.40 -2.47
C ASP A 82 4.96 -21.36 -2.91
N TYR A 83 4.84 -20.24 -2.19
CA TYR A 83 3.95 -19.12 -2.49
C TYR A 83 4.69 -17.96 -3.16
N ALA A 84 5.94 -18.13 -3.59
CA ALA A 84 6.73 -17.08 -4.25
C ALA A 84 6.33 -16.82 -5.71
N SER A 85 5.02 -16.85 -6.03
CA SER A 85 4.49 -16.43 -7.32
C SER A 85 3.07 -15.85 -7.18
N PRO A 86 2.64 -14.96 -8.09
CA PRO A 86 1.28 -14.41 -8.09
C PRO A 86 0.17 -15.46 -8.20
N GLU A 87 0.43 -16.56 -8.91
CA GLU A 87 -0.54 -17.64 -9.12
C GLU A 87 -0.79 -18.43 -7.82
N ARG A 88 0.24 -18.50 -6.96
CA ARG A 88 0.24 -19.30 -5.74
C ARG A 88 -0.07 -18.47 -4.49
N CYS A 89 0.41 -17.24 -4.39
CA CYS A 89 0.06 -16.36 -3.28
C CYS A 89 -1.24 -15.61 -3.55
N ARG A 90 -2.34 -16.14 -3.02
CA ARG A 90 -3.65 -15.50 -3.11
C ARG A 90 -3.87 -14.47 -2.00
N PRO A 91 -4.64 -13.40 -2.26
CA PRO A 91 -4.98 -12.44 -1.21
C PRO A 91 -5.69 -13.14 -0.06
N THR A 92 -5.35 -12.74 1.16
CA THR A 92 -6.00 -13.24 2.38
C THR A 92 -7.13 -12.30 2.81
N VAL A 93 -7.93 -12.70 3.79
CA VAL A 93 -8.97 -11.82 4.35
C VAL A 93 -8.40 -10.48 4.82
N PHE A 94 -7.19 -10.48 5.39
CA PHE A 94 -6.50 -9.28 5.83
C PHE A 94 -6.11 -8.35 4.67
N ALA A 95 -5.60 -8.92 3.58
CA ALA A 95 -5.29 -8.18 2.36
C ALA A 95 -6.56 -7.55 1.74
N HIS A 96 -7.69 -8.26 1.78
CA HIS A 96 -8.97 -7.72 1.32
C HIS A 96 -9.46 -6.53 2.17
N VAL A 97 -9.33 -6.61 3.50
CA VAL A 97 -9.64 -5.47 4.39
C VAL A 97 -8.79 -4.26 4.04
N PHE A 98 -7.48 -4.45 3.90
CA PHE A 98 -6.55 -3.36 3.58
C PHE A 98 -6.86 -2.73 2.22
N LYS A 99 -7.17 -3.55 1.21
CA LYS A 99 -7.54 -3.08 -0.12
C LYS A 99 -8.88 -2.35 -0.14
N ALA A 100 -9.86 -2.79 0.67
CA ALA A 100 -11.16 -2.13 0.78
C ALA A 100 -11.04 -0.72 1.37
N VAL A 101 -10.20 -0.56 2.39
CA VAL A 101 -9.94 0.75 3.02
C VAL A 101 -9.06 1.62 2.13
N CYS A 102 -8.04 1.03 1.50
CA CYS A 102 -7.03 1.73 0.72
C CYS A 102 -6.86 1.13 -0.68
N PRO A 103 -7.83 1.36 -1.60
CA PRO A 103 -7.84 0.73 -2.92
C PRO A 103 -6.69 1.15 -3.83
N LYS A 104 -6.03 2.27 -3.53
CA LYS A 104 -4.89 2.84 -4.28
C LYS A 104 -3.53 2.49 -3.67
N ALA A 105 -3.49 1.52 -2.75
CA ALA A 105 -2.27 1.01 -2.13
C ALA A 105 -2.16 -0.50 -2.32
N TYR A 106 -0.93 -1.00 -2.40
CA TYR A 106 -0.64 -2.43 -2.36
C TYR A 106 -1.08 -3.01 -1.02
N SER A 107 -1.96 -4.00 -1.02
CA SER A 107 -2.42 -4.65 0.21
C SER A 107 -1.62 -5.90 0.60
N TYR A 108 -0.95 -6.53 -0.38
CA TYR A 108 -0.06 -7.68 -0.19
C TYR A 108 0.98 -7.77 -1.33
N ALA A 109 1.94 -8.70 -1.22
CA ALA A 109 3.14 -8.71 -2.07
C ALA A 109 2.86 -8.83 -3.59
N TYR A 110 1.79 -9.54 -3.97
CA TYR A 110 1.39 -9.72 -5.37
C TYR A 110 0.06 -9.04 -5.69
N ASP A 111 -0.25 -7.94 -5.00
CA ASP A 111 -1.46 -7.15 -5.30
C ASP A 111 -1.48 -6.65 -6.74
N ASP A 112 -2.69 -6.40 -7.24
CA ASP A 112 -2.96 -6.21 -8.65
C ASP A 112 -2.38 -4.89 -9.22
N ALA A 113 -2.39 -4.79 -10.55
CA ALA A 113 -1.85 -3.66 -11.28
C ALA A 113 -2.54 -2.31 -10.96
N THR A 114 -3.71 -2.30 -10.33
CA THR A 114 -4.38 -1.04 -9.93
C THR A 114 -3.63 -0.32 -8.81
N SER A 115 -2.80 -1.04 -8.05
CA SER A 115 -1.95 -0.48 -6.99
C SER A 115 -0.61 0.08 -7.51
N LEU A 116 -0.23 -0.19 -8.77
CA LEU A 116 1.02 0.25 -9.37
C LEU A 116 0.80 1.32 -10.42
N ASN A 117 1.24 2.54 -10.13
CA ASN A 117 1.22 3.60 -11.13
C ASN A 117 2.50 3.54 -11.96
N ARG A 118 2.33 3.69 -13.28
CA ARG A 118 3.43 3.74 -14.25
C ARG A 118 3.35 5.03 -15.04
N CYS A 119 4.21 6.00 -14.74
CA CYS A 119 4.21 7.26 -15.46
C CYS A 119 5.56 7.98 -15.42
N LYS A 120 5.75 8.95 -16.32
CA LYS A 120 6.88 9.89 -16.28
C LYS A 120 6.48 11.14 -15.51
N ALA A 121 7.31 11.57 -14.58
CA ALA A 121 7.11 12.79 -13.79
C ALA A 121 8.45 13.47 -13.49
N SER A 122 8.46 14.79 -13.29
CA SER A 122 9.68 15.52 -12.91
C SER A 122 9.97 15.45 -11.42
N ARG A 123 8.92 15.38 -10.59
CA ARG A 123 9.01 15.24 -9.13
C ARG A 123 7.74 14.59 -8.58
N TYR A 124 7.78 14.22 -7.31
CA TYR A 124 6.64 13.65 -6.58
C TYR A 124 6.37 14.45 -5.30
N LEU A 125 5.09 14.59 -4.98
CA LEU A 125 4.64 15.09 -3.69
C LEU A 125 4.18 13.90 -2.84
N ILE A 126 4.82 13.73 -1.69
CA ILE A 126 4.42 12.77 -0.66
C ILE A 126 3.81 13.58 0.49
N THR A 127 2.59 13.22 0.87
CA THR A 127 1.83 13.90 1.91
C THR A 127 1.43 12.89 2.97
N PHE A 128 1.88 13.12 4.20
CA PHE A 128 1.40 12.41 5.39
C PHE A 128 0.13 13.07 5.90
N CYS A 129 -0.83 12.27 6.34
CA CYS A 129 -2.16 12.72 6.75
C CYS A 129 -2.83 13.62 5.69
N PRO A 130 -2.91 13.18 4.41
CA PRO A 130 -3.58 13.97 3.39
C PRO A 130 -5.06 14.16 3.74
N PRO A 131 -5.69 15.27 3.32
CA PRO A 131 -7.10 15.48 3.57
C PRO A 131 -7.94 14.35 2.96
N PRO A 132 -9.10 14.01 3.57
CA PRO A 132 -9.99 13.00 3.03
C PRO A 132 -10.37 13.36 1.60
N THR A 133 -10.25 12.41 0.68
CA THR A 133 -10.85 12.58 -0.65
C THR A 133 -12.36 12.41 -0.49
N TYR A 134 -13.08 13.52 -0.27
CA TYR A 134 -14.52 13.53 -0.47
C TYR A 134 -14.76 13.09 -1.92
N ARG A 135 -15.30 11.88 -2.11
CA ARG A 135 -15.92 11.53 -3.38
C ARG A 135 -17.07 12.53 -3.56
N LYS A 136 -16.94 13.41 -4.56
CA LYS A 136 -18.12 14.09 -5.11
C LYS A 136 -19.02 13.05 -5.76
#